data_AF-A0A6H1X1H6-F1
#
_entry.id   AF-A0A6H1X1H6-F1
#
_cell.length_a   1.000
_cell.length_b   1.000
_cell.length_c   1.000
_cell.angle_alpha   90.00
_cell.angle_beta   90.00
_cell.angle_gamma   90.00
#
_symmetry.space_group_name_H-M   'P 1'
#
loop_
_entity.id
_entity.type
_entity.pdbx_description
1 polymer ?
#
loop_
_entity_poly.entity_id
_entity_poly.type
_entity_poly.pdbx_seq_one_letter_code
_entity_poly.pdbx_strand_id
1 'polypeptide(L)' 'MGTVNFEEIKANFINADLDEKIRIYTTTEGLSVEQFRELLKYYPIQHLSKLEKALG' A
#
# COMPACT_ATOMS: atom_id res chain seq x y z
N MET A 1 20.23 8.13 5.97
CA MET A 1 18.99 7.61 6.57
C MET A 1 17.87 7.86 5.57
N GLY A 2 17.46 6.83 4.81
CA GLY A 2 16.32 6.94 3.91
C GLY A 2 15.05 6.84 4.72
N THR A 3 14.47 7.98 5.11
CA THR A 3 13.17 8.02 5.78
C THR A 3 12.12 7.74 4.72
N VAL A 4 11.59 6.52 4.69
CA VAL A 4 10.48 6.14 3.82
C VAL A 4 9.33 7.10 4.10
N ASN A 5 9.00 7.98 3.14
CA ASN A 5 8.00 9.03 3.31
C ASN A 5 6.60 8.45 3.13
N PHE A 6 5.99 8.06 4.24
CA PHE A 6 4.64 7.52 4.23
C PHE A 6 3.62 8.44 3.55
N GLU A 7 3.72 9.76 3.73
CA GLU A 7 2.79 10.71 3.11
C GLU A 7 2.85 10.68 1.58
N GLU A 8 4.04 10.54 1.00
CA GLU A 8 4.22 10.41 -0.45
C GLU A 8 3.69 9.06 -0.96
N ILE A 9 4.00 7.99 -0.23
CA ILE A 9 3.48 6.64 -0.53
C ILE A 9 1.96 6.61 -0.44
N LYS A 10 1.37 7.26 0.57
CA LYS A 10 -0.06 7.38 0.77
C LYS A 10 -0.70 8.18 -0.35
N ALA A 11 -0.11 9.31 -0.72
CA ALA A 11 -0.61 10.13 -1.84
C ALA A 11 -0.56 9.33 -3.15
N ASN A 12 0.55 8.67 -3.46
CA ASN A 12 0.65 7.78 -4.62
C ASN A 12 -0.35 6.64 -4.53
N PHE A 13 -0.49 5.97 -3.40
CA PHE A 13 -1.42 4.87 -3.21
C PHE A 13 -2.88 5.28 -3.40
N ILE A 14 -3.28 6.46 -2.93
CA ILE A 14 -4.65 6.96 -3.09
C ILE A 14 -4.95 7.27 -4.56
N ASN A 15 -4.01 7.91 -5.25
CA ASN A 15 -4.14 8.30 -6.66
C ASN A 15 -3.85 7.16 -7.66
N ALA A 16 -3.17 6.10 -7.22
CA ALA A 16 -2.79 4.95 -8.02
C ALA A 16 -3.99 4.08 -8.41
N ASP A 17 -3.85 3.34 -9.51
CA ASP A 17 -4.77 2.28 -9.90
C ASP A 17 -4.63 1.04 -9.02
N LEU A 18 -5.54 0.09 -9.17
CA LEU A 18 -5.58 -1.12 -8.35
C LEU A 18 -4.28 -1.94 -8.40
N ASP A 19 -3.70 -2.07 -9.59
CA ASP A 19 -2.45 -2.82 -9.81
C ASP A 19 -1.25 -2.09 -9.17
N GLU A 20 -1.22 -0.77 -9.34
CA GLU A 20 -0.17 0.09 -8.80
C GLU A 20 -0.27 0.21 -7.28
N LYS A 21 -1.46 0.19 -6.69
CA LYS A 21 -1.68 0.06 -5.24
C LYS A 21 -1.06 -1.24 -4.71
N ILE A 22 -1.27 -2.38 -5.39
CA ILE A 22 -0.69 -3.67 -4.99
C ILE A 22 0.83 -3.61 -5.09
N ARG A 23 1.34 -3.03 -6.18
CA ARG A 23 2.78 -2.83 -6.39
C ARG A 23 3.38 -1.97 -5.29
N ILE A 24 2.84 -0.78 -5.04
CA ILE A 24 3.27 0.10 -3.94
C ILE A 24 3.24 -0.66 -2.62
N TYR A 25 2.17 -1.39 -2.31
CA TYR A 25 2.05 -2.13 -1.06
C TYR A 25 3.08 -3.26 -0.90
N THR A 26 3.38 -3.97 -1.98
CA THR A 26 4.32 -5.11 -2.00
C THR A 26 5.78 -4.67 -2.12
N THR A 27 6.06 -3.55 -2.78
CA THR A 27 7.41 -3.00 -2.95
C THR A 27 7.80 -2.03 -1.86
N THR A 28 6.82 -1.47 -1.13
CA THR A 28 7.11 -0.57 -0.02
C THR A 28 7.56 -1.39 1.18
N GLU A 29 8.84 -1.29 1.49
CA GLU A 29 9.44 -1.86 2.68
C GLU A 29 9.77 -0.75 3.68
N GLY A 30 9.73 -1.03 4.98
CA GLY A 30 10.06 -0.05 6.02
C GLY A 30 8.91 0.82 6.53
N LEU A 31 7.66 0.51 6.16
CA LEU A 31 6.48 1.06 6.83
C LEU A 31 6.11 0.22 8.08
N SER A 32 5.66 0.91 9.14
CA SER A 32 5.08 0.25 10.32
C SER A 32 3.70 -0.33 10.02
N VAL A 33 3.27 -1.30 10.83
CA VAL A 33 1.96 -1.96 10.74
C VAL A 33 0.81 -0.94 10.71
N GLU A 34 0.91 0.14 11.48
CA GLU A 34 -0.09 1.21 11.52
C GLU A 34 -0.22 1.96 10.19
N GLN A 35 0.92 2.23 9.54
CA GLN A 35 0.98 2.89 8.24
C GLN A 35 0.39 2.00 7.14
N PHE A 36 0.72 0.71 7.16
CA PHE A 36 0.11 -0.27 6.27
C PHE A 36 -1.41 -0.37 6.48
N ARG A 37 -1.89 -0.37 7.73
CA ARG A 37 -3.32 -0.34 8.05
C ARG A 37 -4.01 0.90 7.50
N GLU A 38 -3.37 2.07 7.58
CA GLU A 38 -3.90 3.28 6.96
C GLU A 38 -4.05 3.13 5.44
N LEU A 39 -3.05 2.61 4.72
CA LEU A 39 -3.16 2.38 3.27
C LEU A 39 -4.31 1.42 2.95
N LEU A 40 -4.44 0.33 3.71
CA LEU A 40 -5.53 -0.64 3.55
C LEU A 40 -6.92 -0.03 3.75
N LYS A 41 -7.09 1.03 4.57
CA LYS A 41 -8.39 1.71 4.71
C LYS A 41 -8.85 2.40 3.41
N TYR A 42 -7.90 2.87 2.60
CA TYR A 42 -8.18 3.46 1.30
C TYR A 42 -8.23 2.42 0.17
N TYR A 43 -7.96 1.16 0.50
CA TYR A 43 -8.01 0.07 -0.46
C TYR A 43 -9.39 -0.60 -0.40
N PRO A 44 -10.07 -0.77 -1.55
CA PRO A 44 -11.39 -1.39 -1.56
C PRO A 44 -11.31 -2.86 -1.12
N ILE A 45 -12.05 -3.22 -0.06
CA ILE A 45 -12.09 -4.57 0.53
C ILE A 45 -12.36 -5.66 -0.51
N GLN A 46 -13.15 -5.36 -1.55
CA GLN A 46 -13.45 -6.29 -2.65
C GLN A 46 -12.19 -6.76 -3.40
N HIS A 47 -11.13 -5.95 -3.41
CA HIS A 47 -9.89 -6.24 -4.09
C HIS A 47 -8.80 -6.75 -3.16
N LEU A 48 -9.09 -6.88 -1.86
CA LEU A 48 -8.13 -7.27 -0.83
C LEU A 48 -7.60 -8.68 -1.10
N SER A 49 -8.43 -9.57 -1.64
CA SER A 49 -8.00 -10.88 -2.12
C SER A 49 -6.98 -10.85 -3.26
N LYS A 50 -6.91 -9.77 -4.08
CA LYS A 50 -5.84 -9.60 -5.08
C LYS A 50 -4.53 -9.21 -4.42
N LEU A 51 -4.59 -8.38 -3.39
CA LEU A 51 -3.43 -7.99 -2.59
C LEU A 51 -2.84 -9.22 -1.90
N GLU A 52 -3.67 -10.03 -1.26
CA GLU A 52 -3.24 -11.29 -0.61
C GLU A 52 -2.60 -12.25 -1.61
N LYS A 53 -3.14 -12.38 -2.81
CA LYS A 53 -2.53 -13.20 -3.88
C LYS A 53 -1.17 -12.71 -4.37
N ALA A 54 -0.88 -11.41 -4.24
CA ALA A 54 0.41 -10.85 -4.64
C ALA A 54 1.46 -10.92 -3.52
N LEU A 55 1.02 -11.06 -2.27
CA LEU A 55 1.87 -11.22 -1.08
C LEU A 55 2.19 -12.68 -0.75
N GLY A 56 1.38 -13.62 -1.25
CA GLY A 56 1.48 -15.07 -1.02
C GLY A 56 2.30 -15.82 -2.06
#